data_AF-X1V927-F1
#
_entry.id   AF-X1V927-F1
#
_cell.length_a   1.000
_cell.length_b   1.000
_cell.length_c   1.000
_cell.angle_alpha   90.00
_cell.angle_beta   90.00
_cell.angle_gamma   90.00
#
_symmetry.space_group_name_H-M   'P 1'
#
loop_
_entity.id
_entity.type
_entity.pdbx_description
1 polymer ?
#
loop_
_entity_poly.entity_id
_entity_poly.type
_entity_poly.pdbx_seq_one_letter_code
_entity_poly.pdbx_strand_id
1 'polypeptide(L)'
;QVEASREFDENIEEAFAPFFSGVLAEMPDLSELPSGMQNLVRLLADPPSAGFGGFALGVGVEMIDETLHTLLNPMMKMMGRKINSRAKETWLTSEQVNTLFRQGKIEQDFWKLTVESEGYEDILGKFLYESQQPYPTVPDLILYSRYHGDPDAPWSEVQKWQDIPARDWPVWKWLQQQRLTTLQVQTLFRRGIIEDHVFKNELARIGWMESDRDFIKEIGWSIPNAMLLVQGNLQQQAYPDKILSDISIAD
;
A
#
# COMPACT_ATOMS: atom_id res chain seq x y z
N GLN A 1 35.51 35.04 41.55
CA GLN A 1 34.40 34.22 41.02
C GLN A 1 34.66 33.80 39.56
N VAL A 2 35.23 34.66 38.70
CA VAL A 2 35.56 34.33 37.29
C VAL A 2 36.74 33.35 37.15
N GLU A 3 37.77 33.44 38.00
CA GLU A 3 38.91 32.49 37.96
C GLU A 3 38.51 31.06 38.35
N ALA A 4 37.64 30.89 39.34
CA ALA A 4 37.20 29.56 39.79
C ALA A 4 36.33 28.82 38.74
N SER A 5 35.56 29.55 37.92
CA SER A 5 34.80 28.95 36.80
C SER A 5 35.72 28.51 35.67
N ARG A 6 36.77 29.29 35.38
CA ARG A 6 37.76 28.93 34.36
C ARG A 6 38.58 27.71 34.77
N GLU A 7 39.00 27.64 36.02
CA GLU A 7 39.71 26.48 36.58
C GLU A 7 38.83 25.22 36.59
N PHE A 8 37.52 25.38 36.79
CA PHE A 8 36.56 24.28 36.76
C PHE A 8 36.33 23.74 35.34
N ASP A 9 36.22 24.62 34.35
CA ASP A 9 36.12 24.24 32.93
C ASP A 9 37.41 23.59 32.41
N GLU A 10 38.59 24.10 32.82
CA GLU A 10 39.90 23.48 32.54
C GLU A 10 39.97 22.05 33.10
N ASN A 11 39.50 21.82 34.33
CA ASN A 11 39.47 20.49 34.94
C ASN A 11 38.51 19.51 34.25
N ILE A 12 37.37 19.99 33.73
CA ILE A 12 36.43 19.16 32.95
C ILE A 12 37.05 18.79 31.60
N GLU A 13 37.64 19.75 30.90
CA GLU A 13 38.30 19.51 29.61
C GLU A 13 39.48 18.53 29.75
N GLU A 14 40.30 18.68 30.79
CA GLU A 14 41.43 17.78 31.08
C GLU A 14 40.96 16.36 31.48
N ALA A 15 39.79 16.23 32.12
CA ALA A 15 39.21 14.93 32.48
C ALA A 15 38.59 14.17 31.30
N PHE A 16 38.02 14.89 30.31
CA PHE A 16 37.34 14.27 29.16
C PHE A 16 38.21 14.14 27.90
N ALA A 17 39.22 14.98 27.72
CA ALA A 17 40.15 14.91 26.58
C ALA A 17 40.82 13.53 26.38
N PRO A 18 41.21 12.77 27.43
CA PRO A 18 41.73 11.41 27.26
C PRO A 18 40.70 10.42 26.70
N PHE A 19 39.41 10.60 27.01
CA PHE A 19 38.34 9.74 26.49
C PHE A 19 38.01 10.07 25.03
N PHE A 20 37.95 11.37 24.68
CA PHE A 20 37.75 11.79 23.29
C PHE A 20 38.95 11.41 22.42
N SER A 21 40.18 11.61 22.89
CA SER A 21 41.37 11.20 22.14
C SER A 21 41.45 9.69 21.95
N GLY A 22 41.05 8.88 22.94
CA GLY A 22 40.96 7.43 22.80
C GLY A 22 39.95 6.99 21.73
N VAL A 23 38.71 7.50 21.80
CA VAL A 23 37.64 7.15 20.84
C VAL A 23 37.91 7.69 19.44
N LEU A 24 38.49 8.89 19.32
CA LEU A 24 38.80 9.51 18.03
C LEU A 24 40.08 8.95 17.40
N ALA A 25 41.04 8.45 18.19
CA ALA A 25 42.23 7.76 17.68
C ALA A 25 41.91 6.35 17.14
N GLU A 26 40.83 5.75 17.62
CA GLU A 26 40.31 4.47 17.09
C GLU A 26 39.49 4.65 15.80
N MET A 27 39.22 5.88 15.34
CA MET A 27 38.58 6.12 14.05
C MET A 27 39.55 5.83 12.90
N PRO A 28 39.31 4.79 12.07
CA PRO A 28 40.10 4.58 10.87
C PRO A 28 39.85 5.71 9.86
N ASP A 29 40.91 6.15 9.17
CA ASP A 29 40.87 7.02 7.98
C ASP A 29 40.41 8.47 8.16
N LEU A 30 40.87 9.13 9.24
CA LEU A 30 40.82 10.60 9.37
C LEU A 30 41.33 11.36 8.14
N SER A 31 42.30 10.80 7.41
CA SER A 31 42.89 11.39 6.19
C SER A 31 41.92 11.48 5.01
N GLU A 32 40.81 10.75 5.03
CA GLU A 32 39.85 10.70 3.93
C GLU A 32 38.61 11.58 4.14
N LEU A 33 38.55 12.31 5.27
CA LEU A 33 37.56 13.35 5.52
C LEU A 33 37.95 14.66 4.83
N PRO A 34 37.00 15.54 4.48
CA PRO A 34 37.31 16.90 4.01
C PRO A 34 38.22 17.64 5.00
N SER A 35 39.16 18.45 4.50
CA SER A 35 40.20 19.08 5.33
C SER A 35 39.66 19.90 6.51
N GLY A 36 38.51 20.55 6.37
CA GLY A 36 37.84 21.26 7.46
C GLY A 36 37.40 20.35 8.61
N MET A 37 36.99 19.10 8.32
CA MET A 37 36.56 18.12 9.31
C MET A 37 37.76 17.48 10.02
N GLN A 38 38.85 17.24 9.28
CA GLN A 38 40.12 16.81 9.90
C GLN A 38 40.60 17.83 10.93
N ASN A 39 40.46 19.12 10.61
CA ASN A 39 40.83 20.20 11.51
C ASN A 39 39.88 20.28 12.71
N LEU A 40 38.57 20.13 12.52
CA LEU A 40 37.60 20.09 13.62
C LEU A 40 37.84 18.92 14.57
N VAL A 41 38.07 17.71 14.05
CA VAL A 41 38.34 16.52 14.88
C VAL A 41 39.68 16.65 15.62
N ARG A 42 40.70 17.22 14.99
CA ARG A 42 41.98 17.53 15.65
C ARG A 42 41.84 18.60 16.73
N LEU A 43 41.03 19.63 16.49
CA LEU A 43 40.74 20.69 17.46
C LEU A 43 39.89 20.20 18.65
N LEU A 44 39.07 19.16 18.46
CA LEU A 44 38.33 18.52 19.55
C LEU A 44 39.18 17.49 20.32
N ALA A 45 40.13 16.84 19.64
CA ALA A 45 41.08 15.92 20.26
C ALA A 45 42.19 16.64 21.05
N ASP A 46 42.54 17.86 20.64
CA ASP A 46 43.53 18.73 21.29
C ASP A 46 43.02 20.19 21.31
N PRO A 47 42.14 20.55 22.26
CA PRO A 47 41.53 21.88 22.32
C PRO A 47 42.57 22.95 22.67
N PRO A 48 42.69 24.04 21.88
CA PRO A 48 43.78 25.00 22.01
C PRO A 48 43.67 25.97 23.21
N SER A 49 42.54 25.99 23.93
CA SER A 49 42.39 26.82 25.13
C SER A 49 41.24 26.39 26.04
N ALA A 50 41.46 26.56 27.34
CA ALA A 50 40.48 26.55 28.41
C ALA A 50 39.18 27.32 28.10
N GLY A 51 38.04 26.62 28.13
CA GLY A 51 36.71 27.22 27.94
C GLY A 51 36.23 27.19 26.49
N PHE A 52 36.93 26.48 25.59
CA PHE A 52 36.43 26.19 24.24
C PHE A 52 35.22 25.26 24.29
N GLY A 53 35.19 24.32 25.25
CA GLY A 53 34.02 23.51 25.57
C GLY A 53 32.86 24.35 26.09
N GLY A 54 33.13 25.35 26.94
CA GLY A 54 32.15 26.31 27.43
C GLY A 54 31.59 27.26 26.35
N PHE A 55 32.42 27.66 25.38
CA PHE A 55 32.00 28.45 24.21
C PHE A 55 31.19 27.62 23.19
N ALA A 56 31.58 26.37 22.97
CA ALA A 56 30.85 25.43 22.10
C ALA A 56 29.49 25.01 22.70
N LEU A 57 29.38 24.96 24.03
CA LEU A 57 28.14 24.64 24.74
C LEU A 57 27.29 25.88 25.08
N GLY A 58 27.88 27.08 25.15
CA GLY A 58 27.27 28.27 25.76
C GLY A 58 26.67 29.31 24.81
N VAL A 59 26.95 29.27 23.50
CA VAL A 59 26.42 30.27 22.55
C VAL A 59 25.28 29.66 21.72
N GLY A 60 24.03 29.81 22.20
CA GLY A 60 22.81 29.65 21.39
C GLY A 60 22.38 28.21 21.04
N VAL A 61 22.06 27.42 22.06
CA VAL A 61 21.82 25.95 22.01
C VAL A 61 20.69 25.48 21.08
N GLU A 62 19.73 26.31 20.65
CA GLU A 62 18.60 25.84 19.80
C GLU A 62 18.72 26.21 18.31
N MET A 63 19.10 27.44 17.95
CA MET A 63 19.17 27.85 16.52
C MET A 63 20.42 27.34 15.81
N ILE A 64 21.53 27.19 16.53
CA ILE A 64 22.78 26.65 15.97
C ILE A 64 22.70 25.13 15.89
N ASP A 65 22.04 24.44 16.82
CA ASP A 65 21.90 22.99 16.79
C ASP A 65 21.12 22.54 15.54
N GLU A 66 19.98 23.14 15.22
CA GLU A 66 19.22 22.75 14.01
C GLU A 66 19.95 23.11 12.70
N THR A 67 20.69 24.22 12.68
CA THR A 67 21.47 24.66 11.50
C THR A 67 22.72 23.82 11.32
N LEU A 68 23.48 23.54 12.39
CA LEU A 68 24.62 22.63 12.37
C LEU A 68 24.16 21.22 12.07
N HIS A 69 23.12 20.71 12.72
CA HIS A 69 22.57 19.39 12.45
C HIS A 69 22.14 19.25 10.98
N THR A 70 21.52 20.27 10.40
CA THR A 70 21.16 20.30 8.96
C THR A 70 22.40 20.32 8.04
N LEU A 71 23.45 21.06 8.40
CA LEU A 71 24.70 21.13 7.63
C LEU A 71 25.58 19.88 7.78
N LEU A 72 25.59 19.28 8.97
CA LEU A 72 26.39 18.10 9.32
C LEU A 72 25.70 16.80 8.89
N ASN A 73 24.37 16.75 8.78
CA ASN A 73 23.62 15.57 8.40
C ASN A 73 24.05 14.93 7.06
N PRO A 74 24.22 15.69 5.96
CA PRO A 74 24.75 15.15 4.72
C PRO A 74 26.15 14.54 4.90
N MET A 75 26.98 15.17 5.73
CA MET A 75 28.35 14.70 5.99
C MET A 75 28.39 13.43 6.83
N MET A 76 27.57 13.35 7.89
CA MET A 76 27.41 12.13 8.69
C MET A 76 26.84 10.99 7.83
N LYS A 77 25.90 11.28 6.92
CA LYS A 77 25.41 10.29 5.93
C LYS A 77 26.50 9.82 4.97
N MET A 78 27.39 10.71 4.50
CA MET A 78 28.51 10.32 3.64
C MET A 78 29.55 9.47 4.37
N MET A 79 29.88 9.84 5.61
CA MET A 79 30.79 9.07 6.47
C MET A 79 30.20 7.70 6.78
N GLY A 80 28.93 7.63 7.20
CA GLY A 80 28.22 6.38 7.42
C GLY A 80 28.18 5.50 6.17
N ARG A 81 27.87 6.06 4.99
CA ARG A 81 27.90 5.31 3.71
C ARG A 81 29.29 4.76 3.39
N LYS A 82 30.36 5.49 3.72
CA LYS A 82 31.74 5.08 3.44
C LYS A 82 32.24 4.01 4.40
N ILE A 83 31.86 4.09 5.67
CA ILE A 83 32.07 3.02 6.65
C ILE A 83 31.30 1.77 6.20
N ASN A 84 30.03 1.93 5.86
CA ASN A 84 29.16 0.82 5.44
C ASN A 84 29.58 0.19 4.12
N SER A 85 30.18 0.95 3.19
CA SER A 85 30.68 0.38 1.92
C SER A 85 31.94 -0.48 2.11
N ARG A 86 32.76 -0.19 3.13
CA ARG A 86 33.92 -0.99 3.51
C ARG A 86 33.52 -2.21 4.35
N ALA A 87 32.69 -2.00 5.36
CA ALA A 87 32.19 -3.05 6.23
C ALA A 87 31.19 -3.98 5.51
N LYS A 88 30.57 -3.50 4.42
CA LYS A 88 29.43 -4.15 3.73
C LYS A 88 28.31 -4.52 4.70
N GLU A 89 28.07 -3.63 5.65
CA GLU A 89 27.16 -3.83 6.77
C GLU A 89 25.68 -3.69 6.37
N THR A 90 25.40 -3.16 5.17
CA THR A 90 24.03 -3.09 4.65
C THR A 90 23.65 -4.42 3.99
N TRP A 91 22.92 -5.24 4.72
CA TRP A 91 22.32 -6.48 4.24
C TRP A 91 20.93 -6.21 3.64
N LEU A 92 20.45 -7.13 2.80
CA LEU A 92 19.06 -7.09 2.34
C LEU A 92 18.13 -7.37 3.52
N THR A 93 16.92 -6.80 3.50
CA THR A 93 15.95 -7.09 4.56
C THR A 93 15.26 -8.45 4.35
N SER A 94 14.70 -9.06 5.41
CA SER A 94 13.95 -10.32 5.27
C SER A 94 12.83 -10.21 4.23
N GLU A 95 12.16 -9.05 4.10
CA GLU A 95 11.11 -8.85 3.09
C GLU A 95 11.64 -8.86 1.65
N GLN A 96 12.80 -8.22 1.44
CA GLN A 96 13.47 -8.18 0.13
C GLN A 96 13.96 -9.59 -0.25
N VAL A 97 14.56 -10.29 0.70
CA VAL A 97 15.07 -11.65 0.52
C VAL A 97 13.93 -12.64 0.31
N ASN A 98 12.81 -12.54 1.04
CA ASN A 98 11.61 -13.34 0.79
C ASN A 98 11.11 -13.21 -0.65
N THR A 99 11.12 -11.99 -1.19
CA THR A 99 10.72 -11.73 -2.57
C THR A 99 11.68 -12.35 -3.59
N LEU A 100 12.99 -12.21 -3.38
CA LEU A 100 13.99 -12.81 -4.27
C LEU A 100 13.96 -14.35 -4.20
N PHE A 101 13.81 -14.91 -3.00
CA PHE A 101 13.76 -16.35 -2.78
C PHE A 101 12.55 -16.98 -3.49
N ARG A 102 11.37 -16.38 -3.33
CA ARG A 102 10.14 -16.80 -4.02
C ARG A 102 10.24 -16.75 -5.55
N GLN A 103 11.03 -15.81 -6.08
CA GLN A 103 11.28 -15.70 -7.52
C GLN A 103 12.38 -16.64 -8.02
N GLY A 104 12.95 -17.49 -7.15
CA GLY A 104 14.04 -18.40 -7.49
C GLY A 104 15.36 -17.69 -7.82
N LYS A 105 15.55 -16.45 -7.35
CA LYS A 105 16.72 -15.62 -7.67
C LYS A 105 17.89 -15.81 -6.69
N ILE A 106 17.63 -16.43 -5.55
CA ILE A 106 18.62 -16.71 -4.51
C ILE A 106 18.38 -18.12 -3.96
N GLU A 107 19.43 -18.70 -3.39
CA GLU A 107 19.40 -20.02 -2.77
C GLU A 107 18.90 -19.96 -1.32
N GLN A 108 18.43 -21.10 -0.81
CA GLN A 108 17.87 -21.21 0.55
C GLN A 108 18.89 -20.83 1.64
N ASP A 109 20.17 -21.14 1.45
CA ASP A 109 21.22 -20.84 2.42
C ASP A 109 21.40 -19.32 2.59
N PHE A 110 21.32 -18.57 1.48
CA PHE A 110 21.38 -17.11 1.52
C PHE A 110 20.12 -16.51 2.17
N TRP A 111 18.95 -17.11 1.91
CA TRP A 111 17.69 -16.73 2.57
C TRP A 111 17.79 -16.91 4.08
N LYS A 112 18.21 -18.09 4.51
CA LYS A 112 18.32 -18.46 5.93
C LYS A 112 19.31 -17.56 6.66
N LEU A 113 20.51 -17.37 6.10
CA LEU A 113 21.53 -16.49 6.67
C LEU A 113 21.00 -15.07 6.91
N THR A 114 20.23 -14.53 5.97
CA THR A 114 19.71 -13.16 6.10
C THR A 114 18.63 -13.07 7.18
N VAL A 115 17.71 -14.03 7.20
CA VAL A 115 16.64 -14.11 8.21
C VAL A 115 17.22 -14.27 9.62
N GLU A 116 18.24 -15.13 9.79
CA GLU A 116 18.98 -15.30 11.04
C GLU A 116 19.73 -14.01 11.43
N SER A 117 20.33 -13.30 10.46
CA SER A 117 21.05 -12.05 10.72
C SER A 117 20.15 -10.92 11.22
N GLU A 118 18.87 -10.92 10.84
CA GLU A 118 17.86 -10.00 11.38
C GLU A 118 17.30 -10.44 12.75
N GLY A 119 17.72 -11.62 13.25
CA GLY A 119 17.33 -12.14 14.54
C GLY A 119 16.01 -12.92 14.55
N TYR A 120 15.47 -13.28 13.38
CA TYR A 120 14.32 -14.17 13.32
C TYR A 120 14.73 -15.61 13.65
N GLU A 121 13.90 -16.28 14.45
CA GLU A 121 13.93 -17.73 14.54
C GLU A 121 13.47 -18.35 13.20
N ASP A 122 14.03 -19.50 12.81
CA ASP A 122 13.73 -20.21 11.56
C ASP A 122 12.21 -20.32 11.28
N ILE A 123 11.41 -20.58 12.32
CA ILE A 123 9.96 -20.72 12.21
C ILE A 123 9.29 -19.36 11.96
N LEU A 124 9.71 -18.31 12.66
CA LEU A 124 9.16 -16.96 12.50
C LEU A 124 9.51 -16.38 11.13
N GLY A 125 10.72 -16.63 10.64
CA GLY A 125 11.13 -16.27 9.29
C GLY A 125 10.28 -16.96 8.22
N LYS A 126 9.92 -18.24 8.42
CA LYS A 126 8.99 -18.95 7.53
C LYS A 126 7.59 -18.35 7.57
N PHE A 127 7.05 -18.02 8.73
CA PHE A 127 5.74 -17.37 8.81
C PHE A 127 5.73 -15.97 8.17
N LEU A 128 6.80 -15.20 8.33
CA LEU A 128 6.96 -13.92 7.63
C LEU A 128 6.95 -14.14 6.11
N TYR A 129 7.70 -15.13 5.62
CA TYR A 129 7.71 -15.50 4.21
C TYR A 129 6.33 -15.91 3.70
N GLU A 130 5.60 -16.76 4.42
CA GLU A 130 4.26 -17.22 4.08
C GLU A 130 3.24 -16.07 4.09
N SER A 131 3.29 -15.18 5.06
CA SER A 131 2.39 -14.01 5.16
C SER A 131 2.53 -13.03 4.00
N GLN A 132 3.71 -12.99 3.38
CA GLN A 132 3.99 -12.13 2.23
C GLN A 132 3.57 -12.78 0.91
N GLN A 133 3.11 -14.03 0.91
CA GLN A 133 2.61 -14.68 -0.29
C GLN A 133 1.28 -14.06 -0.71
N PRO A 134 1.04 -13.92 -2.03
CA PRO A 134 -0.28 -13.55 -2.51
C PRO A 134 -1.31 -14.56 -2.00
N TYR A 135 -2.23 -14.10 -1.15
CA TYR A 135 -3.32 -14.90 -0.64
C TYR A 135 -4.60 -14.59 -1.44
N PRO A 136 -5.41 -15.60 -1.80
CA PRO A 136 -6.68 -15.37 -2.47
C PRO A 136 -7.58 -14.42 -1.68
N THR A 137 -8.35 -13.57 -2.37
CA THR A 137 -9.27 -12.67 -1.68
C THR A 137 -10.51 -13.42 -1.20
N VAL A 138 -11.22 -12.87 -0.21
CA VAL A 138 -12.49 -13.45 0.29
C VAL A 138 -13.49 -13.76 -0.85
N PRO A 139 -13.72 -12.85 -1.83
CA PRO A 139 -14.48 -13.17 -3.04
C PRO A 139 -14.03 -14.44 -3.78
N ASP A 140 -12.72 -14.57 -4.02
CA ASP A 140 -12.16 -15.71 -4.76
C ASP A 140 -12.36 -17.01 -3.99
N LEU A 141 -12.18 -16.98 -2.66
CA LEU A 141 -12.41 -18.11 -1.78
C LEU A 141 -13.88 -18.52 -1.74
N ILE A 142 -14.81 -17.56 -1.76
CA ILE A 142 -16.25 -17.85 -1.83
C ILE A 142 -16.61 -18.47 -3.18
N LEU A 143 -16.05 -17.96 -4.28
CA LEU A 143 -16.25 -18.54 -5.60
C LEU A 143 -15.71 -19.97 -5.66
N TYR A 144 -14.46 -20.19 -5.24
CA TYR A 144 -13.85 -21.50 -5.10
C TYR A 144 -14.75 -22.45 -4.29
N SER A 145 -15.22 -21.98 -3.13
CA SER A 145 -16.06 -22.76 -2.22
C SER A 145 -17.40 -23.18 -2.83
N ARG A 146 -17.97 -22.39 -3.75
CA ARG A 146 -19.20 -22.78 -4.47
C ARG A 146 -18.95 -23.90 -5.49
N TYR A 147 -17.74 -24.01 -6.03
CA TYR A 147 -17.39 -25.08 -6.97
C TYR A 147 -16.90 -26.36 -6.27
N HIS A 148 -16.35 -26.23 -5.06
CA HIS A 148 -15.76 -27.35 -4.33
C HIS A 148 -16.60 -27.83 -3.12
N GLY A 149 -17.63 -27.08 -2.73
CA GLY A 149 -18.55 -27.39 -1.63
C GLY A 149 -20.02 -27.28 -2.06
N ASP A 150 -20.87 -26.83 -1.14
CA ASP A 150 -22.28 -26.53 -1.42
C ASP A 150 -22.43 -25.14 -2.07
N PRO A 151 -22.94 -25.04 -3.31
CA PRO A 151 -23.12 -23.76 -3.99
C PRO A 151 -24.05 -22.78 -3.28
N ASP A 152 -25.05 -23.26 -2.54
CA ASP A 152 -26.07 -22.44 -1.87
C ASP A 152 -25.69 -22.09 -0.42
N ALA A 153 -24.80 -22.91 0.16
CA ALA A 153 -24.26 -22.74 1.51
C ALA A 153 -22.72 -22.89 1.57
N PRO A 154 -21.94 -22.00 0.91
CA PRO A 154 -20.47 -22.15 0.81
C PRO A 154 -19.71 -21.92 2.13
N TRP A 155 -20.41 -21.58 3.22
CA TRP A 155 -19.80 -21.19 4.50
C TRP A 155 -18.82 -22.22 5.06
N SER A 156 -19.22 -23.49 5.08
CA SER A 156 -18.43 -24.58 5.66
C SER A 156 -17.13 -24.83 4.91
N GLU A 157 -17.10 -24.52 3.61
CA GLU A 157 -15.91 -24.65 2.79
C GLU A 157 -15.01 -23.41 2.93
N VAL A 158 -15.57 -22.20 2.88
CA VAL A 158 -14.80 -20.95 3.05
C VAL A 158 -14.06 -20.91 4.38
N GLN A 159 -14.70 -21.37 5.46
CA GLN A 159 -14.13 -21.37 6.81
C GLN A 159 -12.89 -22.26 6.98
N LYS A 160 -12.63 -23.19 6.05
CA LYS A 160 -11.39 -23.99 6.06
C LYS A 160 -10.18 -23.17 5.63
N TRP A 161 -10.42 -22.13 4.83
CA TRP A 161 -9.39 -21.31 4.21
C TRP A 161 -9.23 -19.98 4.94
N GLN A 162 -10.33 -19.37 5.37
CA GLN A 162 -10.29 -18.08 6.03
C GLN A 162 -11.29 -18.00 7.17
N ASP A 163 -10.82 -17.56 8.32
CA ASP A 163 -11.67 -17.27 9.46
C ASP A 163 -12.46 -15.98 9.22
N ILE A 164 -13.71 -16.14 8.78
CA ILE A 164 -14.68 -15.07 8.62
C ILE A 164 -15.60 -15.07 9.84
N PRO A 165 -15.79 -13.94 10.54
CA PRO A 165 -16.74 -13.89 11.65
C PRO A 165 -18.16 -14.21 11.19
N ALA A 166 -18.89 -15.03 11.96
CA ALA A 166 -20.29 -15.40 11.65
C ALA A 166 -21.22 -14.18 11.49
N ARG A 167 -20.92 -13.08 12.20
CA ARG A 167 -21.61 -11.80 12.07
C ARG A 167 -21.47 -11.18 10.67
N ASP A 168 -20.30 -11.30 10.07
CA ASP A 168 -19.94 -10.61 8.82
C ASP A 168 -20.28 -11.46 7.59
N TRP A 169 -20.46 -12.78 7.77
CA TRP A 169 -20.82 -13.71 6.71
C TRP A 169 -22.04 -13.32 5.88
N PRO A 170 -23.18 -12.86 6.45
CA PRO A 170 -24.35 -12.52 5.65
C PRO A 170 -24.06 -11.42 4.60
N VAL A 171 -23.17 -10.46 4.94
CA VAL A 171 -22.74 -9.38 4.04
C VAL A 171 -21.92 -9.95 2.89
N TRP A 172 -20.91 -10.78 3.20
CA TRP A 172 -20.08 -11.43 2.20
C TRP A 172 -20.89 -12.35 1.27
N LYS A 173 -21.79 -13.15 1.84
CA LYS A 173 -22.69 -14.02 1.09
C LYS A 173 -23.52 -13.24 0.09
N TRP A 174 -24.08 -12.10 0.52
CA TRP A 174 -24.88 -11.24 -0.36
C TRP A 174 -24.03 -10.56 -1.44
N LEU A 175 -22.84 -10.06 -1.09
CA LEU A 175 -21.98 -9.35 -2.05
C LEU A 175 -21.54 -10.23 -3.23
N GLN A 176 -21.39 -11.53 -2.99
CA GLN A 176 -20.98 -12.53 -3.98
C GLN A 176 -22.13 -13.10 -4.82
N GLN A 177 -23.38 -12.70 -4.56
CA GLN A 177 -24.49 -13.10 -5.42
C GLN A 177 -24.50 -12.29 -6.72
N GLN A 178 -24.83 -12.97 -7.82
CA GLN A 178 -25.18 -12.29 -9.06
C GLN A 178 -26.55 -11.62 -8.89
N ARG A 179 -26.69 -10.40 -9.43
CA ARG A 179 -27.96 -9.66 -9.42
C ARG A 179 -28.50 -9.60 -10.84
N LEU A 180 -29.81 -9.50 -10.97
CA LEU A 180 -30.41 -9.26 -12.27
C LEU A 180 -29.91 -7.92 -12.84
N THR A 181 -29.51 -7.91 -14.10
CA THR A 181 -29.14 -6.69 -14.81
C THR A 181 -30.38 -5.96 -15.31
N THR A 182 -30.27 -4.65 -15.59
CA THR A 182 -31.37 -3.86 -16.16
C THR A 182 -32.01 -4.54 -17.38
N LEU A 183 -31.18 -5.10 -18.27
CA LEU A 183 -31.63 -5.79 -19.48
C LEU A 183 -32.40 -7.09 -19.17
N GLN A 184 -31.95 -7.86 -18.17
CA GLN A 184 -32.65 -9.07 -17.74
C GLN A 184 -34.02 -8.70 -17.15
N VAL A 185 -34.08 -7.67 -16.32
CA VAL A 185 -35.33 -7.17 -15.71
C VAL A 185 -36.30 -6.67 -16.80
N GLN A 186 -35.83 -5.88 -17.76
CA GLN A 186 -36.63 -5.45 -18.93
C GLN A 186 -37.15 -6.64 -19.74
N THR A 187 -36.31 -7.65 -19.98
CA THR A 187 -36.71 -8.85 -20.72
C THR A 187 -37.78 -9.64 -19.97
N LEU A 188 -37.64 -9.83 -18.67
CA LEU A 188 -38.65 -10.50 -17.84
C LEU A 188 -39.98 -9.76 -17.87
N PHE A 189 -39.94 -8.43 -17.80
CA PHE A 189 -41.14 -7.58 -17.86
C PHE A 189 -41.82 -7.65 -19.24
N ARG A 190 -41.07 -7.51 -20.33
CA ARG A 190 -41.62 -7.62 -21.70
C ARG A 190 -42.24 -8.98 -21.99
N ARG A 191 -41.69 -10.05 -21.40
CA ARG A 191 -42.23 -11.41 -21.50
C ARG A 191 -43.47 -11.63 -20.62
N GLY A 192 -43.89 -10.64 -19.83
CA GLY A 192 -45.02 -10.74 -18.91
C GLY A 192 -44.77 -11.68 -17.73
N ILE A 193 -43.51 -12.00 -17.42
CA ILE A 193 -43.15 -12.89 -16.30
C ILE A 193 -43.21 -12.15 -14.97
N ILE A 194 -42.91 -10.85 -15.00
CA ILE A 194 -42.98 -9.96 -13.84
C ILE A 194 -43.93 -8.80 -14.12
N GLU A 195 -44.59 -8.32 -13.08
CA GLU A 195 -45.49 -7.17 -13.15
C GLU A 195 -44.74 -5.83 -13.04
N ASP A 196 -45.42 -4.73 -13.39
CA ASP A 196 -44.83 -3.38 -13.38
C ASP A 196 -44.27 -2.96 -12.02
N HIS A 197 -44.97 -3.32 -10.93
CA HIS A 197 -44.52 -3.01 -9.58
C HIS A 197 -43.24 -3.77 -9.21
N VAL A 198 -43.09 -5.02 -9.67
CA VAL A 198 -41.88 -5.83 -9.47
C VAL A 198 -40.73 -5.27 -10.31
N PHE A 199 -41.01 -4.91 -11.55
CA PHE A 199 -40.04 -4.27 -12.45
C PHE A 199 -39.44 -3.01 -11.82
N LYS A 200 -40.28 -2.09 -11.34
CA LYS A 200 -39.84 -0.84 -10.70
C LYS A 200 -39.02 -1.09 -9.44
N ASN A 201 -39.37 -2.10 -8.64
CA ASN A 201 -38.63 -2.48 -7.43
C ASN A 201 -37.24 -3.05 -7.78
N GLU A 202 -37.15 -3.93 -8.77
CA GLU A 202 -35.84 -4.45 -9.22
C GLU A 202 -34.96 -3.35 -9.80
N LEU A 203 -35.51 -2.41 -10.58
CA LEU A 203 -34.74 -1.24 -11.03
C LEU A 203 -34.25 -0.38 -9.86
N ALA A 204 -35.06 -0.22 -8.81
CA ALA A 204 -34.65 0.48 -7.59
C ALA A 204 -33.47 -0.23 -6.90
N ARG A 205 -33.51 -1.57 -6.81
CA ARG A 205 -32.43 -2.39 -6.23
C ARG A 205 -31.14 -2.32 -7.04
N ILE A 206 -31.24 -2.22 -8.37
CA ILE A 206 -30.09 -2.03 -9.27
C ILE A 206 -29.47 -0.63 -9.09
N GLY A 207 -30.27 0.36 -8.69
CA GLY A 207 -29.82 1.72 -8.38
C GLY A 207 -30.43 2.82 -9.26
N TRP A 208 -31.46 2.52 -10.06
CA TRP A 208 -32.15 3.54 -10.84
C TRP A 208 -32.98 4.48 -9.97
N MET A 209 -32.84 5.79 -10.22
CA MET A 209 -33.65 6.82 -9.58
C MET A 209 -35.12 6.65 -9.93
N GLU A 210 -36.01 7.07 -9.03
CA GLU A 210 -37.46 6.92 -9.22
C GLU A 210 -37.97 7.60 -10.49
N SER A 211 -37.47 8.79 -10.80
CA SER A 211 -37.78 9.55 -12.01
C SER A 211 -37.46 8.82 -13.30
N ASP A 212 -36.45 7.94 -13.28
CA ASP A 212 -35.86 7.38 -14.50
C ASP A 212 -36.47 6.02 -14.85
N ARG A 213 -37.13 5.35 -13.88
CA ARG A 213 -37.63 3.98 -14.04
C ARG A 213 -38.65 3.83 -15.17
N ASP A 214 -39.51 4.83 -15.37
CA ASP A 214 -40.49 4.82 -16.46
C ASP A 214 -39.81 5.04 -17.83
N PHE A 215 -38.78 5.88 -17.92
CA PHE A 215 -37.98 6.02 -19.15
C PHE A 215 -37.19 4.74 -19.46
N ILE A 216 -36.58 4.11 -18.46
CA ILE A 216 -35.88 2.83 -18.63
C ILE A 216 -36.85 1.73 -19.07
N LYS A 217 -38.10 1.74 -18.58
CA LYS A 217 -39.13 0.83 -19.06
C LYS A 217 -39.37 1.01 -20.56
N GLU A 218 -39.53 2.24 -21.02
CA GLU A 218 -39.77 2.58 -22.42
C GLU A 218 -38.60 2.21 -23.34
N ILE A 219 -37.36 2.47 -22.91
CA ILE A 219 -36.15 2.05 -23.66
C ILE A 219 -36.12 0.54 -23.86
N GLY A 220 -36.63 -0.23 -22.90
CA GLY A 220 -36.74 -1.68 -23.03
C GLY A 220 -37.60 -2.11 -24.21
N TRP A 221 -38.50 -1.28 -24.73
CA TRP A 221 -39.36 -1.55 -25.87
C TRP A 221 -38.79 -1.08 -27.21
N SER A 222 -37.49 -0.74 -27.29
CA SER A 222 -36.85 -0.42 -28.57
C SER A 222 -37.16 -1.53 -29.58
N ILE A 223 -37.80 -1.11 -30.69
CA ILE A 223 -38.39 -2.04 -31.64
C ILE A 223 -37.24 -2.60 -32.47
N PRO A 224 -37.02 -3.92 -32.48
CA PRO A 224 -35.91 -4.48 -33.22
C PRO A 224 -36.20 -4.32 -34.71
N ASN A 225 -35.40 -3.47 -35.35
CA ASN A 225 -35.27 -3.35 -36.79
C ASN A 225 -36.47 -2.69 -37.51
N ALA A 226 -36.24 -1.48 -38.01
CA ALA A 226 -37.18 -0.74 -38.85
C ALA A 226 -37.73 -1.59 -40.01
N MET A 227 -36.95 -2.54 -40.53
CA MET A 227 -37.36 -3.43 -41.62
C MET A 227 -38.55 -4.33 -41.24
N LEU A 228 -38.62 -4.84 -40.02
CA LEU A 228 -39.73 -5.69 -39.56
C LEU A 228 -41.01 -4.87 -39.36
N LEU A 229 -40.88 -3.65 -38.85
CA LEU A 229 -41.98 -2.70 -38.74
C LEU A 229 -42.54 -2.33 -40.11
N VAL A 230 -41.66 -2.04 -41.07
CA VAL A 230 -42.06 -1.74 -42.45
C VAL A 230 -42.77 -2.93 -43.09
N GLN A 231 -42.25 -4.15 -42.92
CA GLN A 231 -42.89 -5.36 -43.44
C GLN A 231 -44.27 -5.59 -42.82
N GLY A 232 -44.40 -5.46 -41.50
CA GLY A 232 -45.70 -5.57 -40.81
C GLY A 232 -46.69 -4.49 -41.24
N ASN A 233 -46.24 -3.24 -41.36
CA ASN A 233 -47.07 -2.12 -41.79
C ASN A 233 -47.50 -2.24 -43.25
N LEU A 234 -46.63 -2.74 -44.14
CA LEU A 234 -46.97 -3.05 -45.53
C LEU A 234 -48.01 -4.18 -45.61
N GLN A 235 -47.87 -5.22 -44.79
CA GLN A 235 -48.84 -6.32 -44.71
C GLN A 235 -50.21 -5.85 -44.20
N GLN A 236 -50.24 -4.86 -43.30
CA GLN A 236 -51.46 -4.24 -42.77
C GLN A 236 -52.02 -3.12 -43.65
N GLN A 237 -51.40 -2.83 -44.81
CA GLN A 237 -51.77 -1.72 -45.70
C GLN A 237 -51.82 -0.36 -44.97
N ALA A 238 -50.91 -0.14 -44.02
CA ALA A 238 -50.78 1.13 -43.33
C ALA A 238 -50.38 2.26 -44.29
N TYR A 239 -50.83 3.48 -44.02
CA TYR A 239 -50.52 4.65 -44.84
C TYR A 239 -49.02 4.98 -44.84
N PRO A 240 -48.47 5.53 -45.94
CA PRO A 240 -47.05 5.86 -46.06
C PRO A 240 -46.51 6.73 -44.92
N ASP A 241 -47.28 7.71 -44.44
CA ASP A 241 -46.86 8.61 -43.36
C ASP A 241 -46.65 7.86 -42.03
N LYS A 242 -47.47 6.83 -41.77
CA LYS A 242 -47.33 5.96 -40.59
C LYS A 242 -46.12 5.03 -40.73
N ILE A 243 -45.87 4.53 -41.93
CA ILE A 243 -44.66 3.73 -42.20
C ILE A 243 -43.40 4.56 -41.93
N LEU A 244 -43.37 5.82 -42.39
CA LEU A 244 -42.25 6.73 -42.18
C LEU A 244 -42.08 7.13 -40.71
N SER A 245 -43.16 7.38 -39.96
CA SER A 245 -43.07 7.64 -38.52
C SER A 245 -42.52 6.44 -37.76
N ASP A 246 -42.97 5.23 -38.08
CA ASP A 246 -42.57 4.02 -37.38
C ASP A 246 -41.11 3.64 -37.70
N ILE A 247 -40.63 3.91 -38.92
CA ILE A 247 -39.19 3.80 -39.26
C ILE A 247 -38.35 4.74 -38.39
N SER A 248 -38.83 5.97 -38.14
CA SER A 248 -38.05 7.00 -37.42
C SER A 248 -37.88 6.72 -35.91
N ILE A 249 -38.66 5.80 -35.36
CA ILE A 249 -38.66 5.41 -33.93
C ILE A 249 -37.93 4.07 -33.73
N ALA A 250 -37.65 3.35 -34.81
CA ALA A 250 -36.91 2.10 -34.78
C ALA A 250 -35.39 2.36 -34.75
N ASP A 251 -34.70 1.60 -33.91
CA ASP A 251 -33.24 1.65 -33.70
C ASP A 251 -32.50 0.81 -34.76
#